data_AF-A0A498SDA0-F1
#
_entry.id   AF-A0A498SDA0-F1
#
_cell.length_a   1.000
_cell.length_b   1.000
_cell.length_c   1.000
_cell.angle_alpha   90.00
_cell.angle_beta   90.00
_cell.angle_gamma   90.00
#
_symmetry.space_group_name_H-M   'P 1'
#
loop_
_entity.id
_entity.type
_entity.pdbx_description
1 polymer ?
#
loop_
_entity_poly.entity_id
_entity_poly.type
_entity_poly.pdbx_seq_one_letter_code
_entity_poly.pdbx_strand_id
1 'polypeptide(L)'
;MNTSVATEKTGNTGNNTINLESFRFKEILGEDAAHKVAFVLLDVKGYGNQAIMIAERTPFPKNEQDWNTIVSHCSLKAVSTNDIYSNLILFPPEKFAGIKATLINPCTEKHITKYRDQKRYVIHETPDDYKSITLPYLEEHQFTLKWIFNLLEHKAEVDRIIFDDTDPQNGFVLALDIKWDGKNLENLYVLAIIRRKGIKSIRDLTVNDLPLLENISQKSYTAITEKYGIDKHQIRAYFHYQPTFYHLHVHFIHVSYDAPASGVAMKYMLLFCPECGSSLQVEEGSNCYQFSCHNCPYVQPITKLIKSRHYPKLKDLDEVLGGPGAWENAQITDERCPRCAGSRAYFMQLQTRSADEPMTIFYRCANSECAHRWKE
;
A
#
# COMPACT_ATOMS: atom_id res chain seq x y z
N MET A 1 41.17 -42.12 33.84
CA MET A 1 42.04 -40.93 33.84
C MET A 1 42.20 -40.46 32.40
N ASN A 2 41.90 -39.18 32.18
CA ASN A 2 42.06 -38.37 30.97
C ASN A 2 41.25 -38.72 29.73
N THR A 3 39.96 -38.39 29.83
CA THR A 3 39.18 -37.69 28.80
C THR A 3 39.94 -36.49 28.24
N SER A 4 40.26 -36.50 26.95
CA SER A 4 40.69 -35.32 26.21
C SER A 4 39.52 -34.78 25.37
N VAL A 5 39.31 -33.49 25.55
CA VAL A 5 38.20 -32.67 25.08
C VAL A 5 38.24 -32.54 23.56
N ALA A 6 37.16 -32.97 22.89
CA ALA A 6 36.89 -32.61 21.51
C ALA A 6 36.47 -31.13 21.47
N THR A 7 37.38 -30.27 21.03
CA THR A 7 37.08 -28.88 20.73
C THR A 7 36.21 -28.82 19.47
N GLU A 8 34.98 -28.37 19.66
CA GLU A 8 34.05 -28.00 18.61
C GLU A 8 34.71 -27.00 17.66
N LYS A 9 34.82 -27.38 16.38
CA LYS A 9 35.16 -26.46 15.31
C LYS A 9 34.00 -25.49 15.14
N THR A 10 34.24 -24.26 15.56
CA THR A 10 33.43 -23.07 15.30
C THR A 10 33.00 -23.01 13.83
N GLY A 11 31.69 -22.79 13.65
CA GLY A 11 31.01 -22.70 12.36
C GLY A 11 31.69 -21.73 11.40
N ASN A 12 31.99 -22.26 10.22
CA ASN A 12 32.47 -21.52 9.07
C ASN A 12 31.30 -20.67 8.51
N THR A 13 31.14 -19.42 8.97
CA THR A 13 30.33 -18.42 8.25
C THR A 13 31.10 -17.98 7.01
N GLY A 14 31.14 -18.86 6.00
CA GLY A 14 31.68 -18.53 4.70
C GLY A 14 30.82 -17.44 4.07
N ASN A 15 31.40 -16.26 3.87
CA ASN A 15 30.90 -15.29 2.90
C ASN A 15 30.89 -16.01 1.53
N ASN A 16 29.74 -16.56 1.15
CA ASN A 16 29.50 -17.03 -0.22
C ASN A 16 29.38 -15.78 -1.10
N THR A 17 30.52 -15.19 -1.45
CA THR A 17 30.59 -14.13 -2.47
C THR A 17 30.19 -14.73 -3.80
N ILE A 18 28.98 -14.39 -4.25
CA ILE A 18 28.48 -14.72 -5.58
C ILE A 18 29.31 -13.92 -6.60
N ASN A 19 30.08 -14.61 -7.44
CA ASN A 19 30.85 -13.96 -8.50
C ASN A 19 29.98 -13.77 -9.77
N LEU A 20 29.70 -12.52 -10.12
CA LEU A 20 28.88 -12.16 -11.29
C LEU A 20 29.64 -12.14 -12.63
N GLU A 21 30.96 -12.36 -12.68
CA GLU A 21 31.76 -12.39 -13.93
C GLU A 21 31.31 -13.46 -14.94
N SER A 22 30.70 -14.53 -14.41
CA SER A 22 30.15 -15.63 -15.20
C SER A 22 28.77 -15.31 -15.79
N PHE A 23 28.15 -14.19 -15.43
CA PHE A 23 26.82 -13.80 -15.87
C PHE A 23 26.92 -12.77 -17.00
N ARG A 24 26.04 -12.90 -17.98
CA ARG A 24 25.88 -11.92 -19.06
C ARG A 24 24.45 -11.45 -19.11
N PHE A 25 24.24 -10.14 -19.23
CA PHE A 25 22.93 -9.58 -19.51
C PHE A 25 22.32 -10.21 -20.77
N LYS A 26 21.06 -10.64 -20.68
CA LYS A 26 20.28 -11.12 -21.82
C LYS A 26 19.15 -10.16 -22.17
N GLU A 27 18.28 -9.86 -21.21
CA GLU A 27 17.13 -8.97 -21.42
C GLU A 27 16.60 -8.41 -20.10
N ILE A 28 15.82 -7.33 -20.19
CA ILE A 28 14.97 -6.85 -19.10
C ILE A 28 13.64 -7.58 -19.21
N LEU A 29 13.27 -8.33 -18.18
CA LEU A 29 12.00 -9.02 -18.11
C LEU A 29 10.87 -8.02 -17.85
N GLY A 30 11.06 -7.08 -16.93
CA GLY A 30 10.09 -6.03 -16.64
C GLY A 30 10.63 -5.01 -15.63
N GLU A 31 9.85 -3.95 -15.41
CA GLU A 31 10.14 -2.89 -14.44
C GLU A 31 8.87 -2.50 -13.69
N ASP A 32 8.99 -2.35 -12.37
CA ASP A 32 7.99 -1.70 -11.54
C ASP A 32 8.51 -0.32 -11.15
N ALA A 33 8.15 0.68 -11.96
CA ALA A 33 8.58 2.06 -11.77
C ALA A 33 8.02 2.67 -10.48
N ALA A 34 6.88 2.19 -9.95
CA ALA A 34 6.30 2.69 -8.71
C ALA A 34 7.18 2.27 -7.53
N HIS A 35 7.47 0.96 -7.43
CA HIS A 35 8.28 0.36 -6.36
C HIS A 35 9.79 0.44 -6.61
N LYS A 36 10.22 0.98 -7.76
CA LYS A 36 11.63 1.15 -8.15
C LYS A 36 12.37 -0.21 -8.19
N VAL A 37 11.74 -1.19 -8.85
CA VAL A 37 12.26 -2.56 -9.01
C VAL A 37 12.45 -2.90 -10.48
N ALA A 38 13.56 -3.56 -10.81
CA ALA A 38 13.83 -4.11 -12.14
C ALA A 38 14.05 -5.63 -12.07
N PHE A 39 13.54 -6.33 -13.08
CA PHE A 39 13.70 -7.78 -13.25
C PHE A 39 14.56 -8.04 -14.48
N VAL A 40 15.73 -8.63 -14.30
CA VAL A 40 16.74 -8.80 -15.36
C VAL A 40 17.05 -10.27 -15.56
N LEU A 41 16.97 -10.74 -16.80
CA LEU A 41 17.41 -12.09 -17.18
C LEU A 41 18.87 -12.08 -17.59
N LEU A 42 19.59 -13.07 -17.09
CA LEU A 42 21.02 -13.27 -17.29
C LEU A 42 21.28 -14.66 -17.88
N ASP A 43 22.23 -14.76 -18.80
CA ASP A 43 22.81 -16.03 -19.24
C ASP A 43 24.03 -16.36 -18.37
N VAL A 44 24.14 -17.62 -17.92
CA VAL A 44 25.27 -18.11 -17.13
C VAL A 44 26.26 -18.83 -18.05
N LYS A 45 27.48 -18.30 -18.16
CA LYS A 45 28.55 -18.88 -18.99
C LYS A 45 28.89 -20.30 -18.54
N GLY A 46 29.09 -21.20 -19.50
CA GLY A 46 29.63 -22.55 -19.28
C GLY A 46 28.60 -23.63 -18.92
N TYR A 47 27.40 -23.26 -18.45
CA TYR A 47 26.42 -24.24 -17.95
C TYR A 47 25.12 -24.32 -18.77
N GLY A 48 24.94 -23.46 -19.78
CA GLY A 48 23.71 -23.43 -20.61
C GLY A 48 22.45 -23.04 -19.84
N ASN A 49 22.58 -22.60 -18.58
CA ASN A 49 21.49 -22.24 -17.70
C ASN A 49 21.34 -20.72 -17.62
N GLN A 50 20.17 -20.27 -17.17
CA GLN A 50 19.84 -18.86 -17.01
C GLN A 50 19.62 -18.50 -15.55
N ALA A 51 19.69 -17.21 -15.24
CA ALA A 51 19.41 -16.68 -13.91
C ALA A 51 18.60 -15.38 -13.99
N ILE A 52 17.81 -15.09 -12.95
CA ILE A 52 17.09 -13.82 -12.83
C ILE A 52 17.69 -13.01 -11.69
N MET A 53 18.03 -11.76 -11.96
CA MET A 53 18.40 -10.77 -10.97
C MET A 53 17.24 -9.80 -10.76
N ILE A 54 16.78 -9.69 -9.51
CA ILE A 54 15.78 -8.71 -9.08
C ILE A 54 16.53 -7.61 -8.35
N ALA A 55 16.48 -6.39 -8.88
CA ALA A 55 17.17 -5.23 -8.33
C ALA A 55 16.13 -4.24 -7.78
N GLU A 56 16.18 -3.95 -6.49
CA GLU A 56 15.20 -3.14 -5.75
C GLU A 56 15.92 -2.01 -5.00
N ARG A 57 15.42 -0.78 -5.11
CA ARG A 57 15.94 0.33 -4.29
C ARG A 57 15.70 0.06 -2.81
N THR A 58 16.72 0.31 -1.99
CA THR A 58 16.59 0.17 -0.55
C THR A 58 15.75 1.31 0.06
N PRO A 59 14.96 1.06 1.11
CA PRO A 59 14.27 2.12 1.84
C PRO A 59 15.26 3.11 2.48
N PHE A 60 14.84 4.37 2.62
CA PHE A 60 15.63 5.37 3.34
C PHE A 60 15.71 5.07 4.85
N PRO A 61 16.82 5.47 5.50
CA PRO A 61 16.94 5.36 6.95
C PRO A 61 15.91 6.25 7.65
N LYS A 62 15.40 5.80 8.81
CA LYS A 62 14.44 6.55 9.63
C LYS A 62 15.08 7.31 10.81
N ASN A 63 16.40 7.20 11.02
CA ASN A 63 17.09 7.82 12.16
C ASN A 63 17.85 9.09 11.76
N GLU A 64 17.96 10.02 12.71
CA GLU A 64 18.59 11.33 12.52
C GLU A 64 20.08 11.24 12.15
N GLN A 65 20.82 10.33 12.79
CA GLN A 65 22.27 10.22 12.60
C GLN A 65 22.65 9.87 11.16
N ASP A 66 21.91 8.95 10.53
CA ASP A 66 22.11 8.61 9.13
C ASP A 66 21.77 9.79 8.21
N TRP A 67 20.71 10.55 8.49
CA TRP A 67 20.36 11.74 7.73
C TRP A 67 21.39 12.86 7.85
N ASN A 68 21.92 13.10 9.06
CA ASN A 68 23.03 14.04 9.26
C ASN A 68 24.25 13.64 8.42
N THR A 69 24.53 12.34 8.31
CA THR A 69 25.61 11.82 7.48
C THR A 69 25.34 12.05 5.99
N ILE A 70 24.12 11.74 5.52
CA ILE A 70 23.71 11.93 4.12
C ILE A 70 23.80 13.41 3.74
N VAL A 71 23.20 14.31 4.52
CA VAL A 71 23.18 15.75 4.22
C VAL A 71 24.60 16.32 4.14
N SER A 72 25.48 15.93 5.08
CA SER A 72 26.84 16.47 5.15
C SER A 72 27.78 15.97 4.04
N HIS A 73 27.51 14.80 3.45
CA HIS A 73 28.43 14.12 2.53
C HIS A 73 27.81 13.77 1.17
N CYS A 74 26.55 14.16 0.91
CA CYS A 74 25.94 13.96 -0.40
C CYS A 74 26.52 14.91 -1.44
N SER A 75 26.31 14.56 -2.71
CA SER A 75 26.41 15.51 -3.81
C SER A 75 25.05 15.71 -4.46
N LEU A 76 24.80 16.93 -4.91
CA LEU A 76 23.50 17.34 -5.47
C LEU A 76 23.69 17.81 -6.91
N LYS A 77 22.77 17.43 -7.79
CA LYS A 77 22.67 17.97 -9.14
C LYS A 77 21.32 18.64 -9.31
N ALA A 78 21.32 19.93 -9.63
CA ALA A 78 20.09 20.67 -9.87
C ALA A 78 19.37 20.20 -11.14
N VAL A 79 18.04 20.08 -11.06
CA VAL A 79 17.15 19.78 -12.19
C VAL A 79 16.35 21.03 -12.55
N SER A 80 15.67 21.63 -11.57
CA SER A 80 14.95 22.89 -11.74
C SER A 80 14.78 23.61 -10.42
N THR A 81 14.60 24.92 -10.47
CA THR A 81 14.39 25.77 -9.29
C THR A 81 13.31 26.80 -9.61
N ASN A 82 12.37 26.99 -8.69
CA ASN A 82 11.40 28.08 -8.74
C ASN A 82 11.15 28.62 -7.33
N ASP A 83 11.46 29.90 -7.12
CA ASP A 83 11.33 30.60 -5.85
C ASP A 83 11.92 29.77 -4.68
N ILE A 84 11.08 29.20 -3.83
CA ILE A 84 11.49 28.37 -2.68
C ILE A 84 11.64 26.86 -2.99
N TYR A 85 11.25 26.40 -4.19
CA TYR A 85 11.27 24.99 -4.58
C TYR A 85 12.49 24.66 -5.43
N SER A 86 13.29 23.69 -4.97
CA SER A 86 14.43 23.15 -5.72
C SER A 86 14.24 21.66 -5.98
N ASN A 87 14.15 21.27 -7.25
CA ASN A 87 14.18 19.88 -7.68
C ASN A 87 15.63 19.46 -7.92
N LEU A 88 16.13 18.53 -7.11
CA LEU A 88 17.52 18.10 -7.11
C LEU A 88 17.60 16.58 -7.25
N ILE A 89 18.65 16.09 -7.92
CA ILE A 89 19.07 14.69 -7.85
C ILE A 89 20.11 14.58 -6.74
N LEU A 90 19.82 13.76 -5.74
CA LEU A 90 20.70 13.49 -4.61
C LEU A 90 21.51 12.22 -4.86
N PHE A 91 22.83 12.32 -4.75
CA PHE A 91 23.76 11.20 -4.77
C PHE A 91 24.31 11.01 -3.34
N PRO A 92 23.83 9.99 -2.61
CA PRO A 92 24.23 9.80 -1.23
C PRO A 92 25.60 9.13 -1.13
N PRO A 93 26.25 9.15 0.04
CA PRO A 93 27.45 8.35 0.29
C PRO A 93 27.24 6.87 -0.01
N GLU A 94 28.31 6.16 -0.39
CA GLU A 94 28.28 4.77 -0.87
C GLU A 94 27.48 3.82 0.06
N LYS A 95 27.62 4.00 1.38
CA LYS A 95 26.87 3.27 2.41
C LYS A 95 25.35 3.23 2.16
N PHE A 96 24.78 4.31 1.61
CA PHE A 96 23.34 4.48 1.39
C PHE A 96 22.95 4.34 -0.09
N ALA A 97 23.91 4.16 -0.99
CA ALA A 97 23.67 4.00 -2.42
C ALA A 97 23.34 2.56 -2.84
N GLY A 98 23.34 1.62 -1.88
CA GLY A 98 23.12 0.20 -2.12
C GLY A 98 21.76 -0.11 -2.74
N ILE A 99 21.78 -0.99 -3.75
CA ILE A 99 20.59 -1.59 -4.36
C ILE A 99 20.50 -3.03 -3.85
N LYS A 100 19.34 -3.41 -3.32
CA LYS A 100 19.11 -4.79 -2.90
C LYS A 100 18.99 -5.66 -4.14
N ALA A 101 19.79 -6.73 -4.19
CA ALA A 101 19.77 -7.69 -5.29
C ALA A 101 19.35 -9.08 -4.79
N THR A 102 18.40 -9.70 -5.48
CA THR A 102 18.03 -11.12 -5.29
C THR A 102 18.35 -11.90 -6.55
N LEU A 103 19.09 -13.00 -6.43
CA LEU A 103 19.48 -13.84 -7.56
C LEU A 103 18.75 -15.19 -7.50
N ILE A 104 18.05 -15.53 -8.59
CA ILE A 104 17.44 -16.85 -8.80
C ILE A 104 18.30 -17.59 -9.83
N ASN A 105 19.08 -18.57 -9.38
CA ASN A 105 20.00 -19.33 -10.22
C ASN A 105 20.05 -20.82 -9.81
N PRO A 106 19.74 -21.78 -10.70
CA PRO A 106 19.21 -21.56 -12.05
C PRO A 106 17.73 -21.11 -12.02
N CYS A 107 17.31 -20.32 -13.00
CA CYS A 107 15.91 -19.99 -13.20
C CYS A 107 15.24 -20.95 -14.20
N THR A 108 13.92 -21.16 -14.07
CA THR A 108 13.11 -21.98 -14.99
C THR A 108 12.28 -21.08 -15.88
N GLU A 109 11.71 -21.62 -16.96
CA GLU A 109 10.79 -20.86 -17.84
C GLU A 109 9.58 -20.28 -17.09
N LYS A 110 9.12 -20.98 -16.03
CA LYS A 110 8.07 -20.47 -15.14
C LYS A 110 8.51 -19.23 -14.37
N HIS A 111 9.77 -19.18 -13.90
CA HIS A 111 10.31 -17.97 -13.27
C HIS A 111 10.40 -16.81 -14.26
N ILE A 112 10.87 -17.08 -15.48
CA ILE A 112 10.99 -16.07 -16.55
C ILE A 112 9.60 -15.48 -16.85
N THR A 113 8.62 -16.34 -17.11
CA THR A 113 7.24 -15.93 -17.42
C THR A 113 6.61 -15.11 -16.28
N LYS A 114 6.92 -15.44 -15.02
CA LYS A 114 6.41 -14.74 -13.83
C LYS A 114 6.89 -13.29 -13.74
N TYR A 115 8.17 -13.04 -14.02
CA TYR A 115 8.79 -11.71 -13.87
C TYR A 115 8.82 -10.91 -15.17
N ARG A 116 8.51 -11.53 -16.31
CA ARG A 116 8.32 -10.81 -17.57
C ARG A 116 7.12 -9.88 -17.45
N ASP A 117 7.25 -8.69 -17.99
CA ASP A 117 6.15 -7.75 -18.10
C ASP A 117 5.05 -8.37 -18.95
N GLN A 118 3.85 -8.40 -18.39
CA GLN A 118 2.69 -9.01 -19.02
C GLN A 118 1.72 -7.89 -19.36
N LYS A 119 1.28 -7.85 -20.62
CA LYS A 119 0.17 -6.98 -21.00
C LYS A 119 -1.06 -7.40 -20.21
N ARG A 120 -1.54 -6.51 -19.35
CA ARG A 120 -2.76 -6.72 -18.57
C ARG A 120 -3.93 -6.14 -19.34
N TYR A 121 -5.02 -6.90 -19.41
CA TYR A 121 -6.27 -6.47 -20.02
C TYR A 121 -7.35 -6.46 -18.94
N VAL A 122 -8.25 -5.49 -19.01
CA VAL A 122 -9.48 -5.49 -18.21
C VAL A 122 -10.48 -6.39 -18.93
N ILE A 123 -11.07 -7.33 -18.21
CA ILE A 123 -12.11 -8.23 -18.72
C ILE A 123 -13.35 -8.03 -17.85
N HIS A 124 -14.51 -7.84 -18.50
CA HIS A 124 -15.81 -7.82 -17.85
C HIS A 124 -16.43 -9.20 -17.99
N GLU A 125 -16.30 -10.02 -16.95
CA GLU A 125 -16.82 -11.38 -16.93
C GLU A 125 -18.28 -11.39 -16.47
N THR A 126 -19.20 -11.85 -17.33
CA THR A 126 -20.60 -12.02 -16.95
C THR A 126 -20.78 -13.28 -16.08
N PRO A 127 -21.91 -13.42 -15.36
CA PRO A 127 -22.22 -14.66 -14.64
C PRO A 127 -22.25 -15.90 -15.55
N ASP A 128 -22.64 -15.75 -16.81
CA ASP A 128 -22.67 -16.85 -17.78
C ASP A 128 -21.26 -17.20 -18.24
N ASP A 129 -20.40 -16.21 -18.55
CA ASP A 129 -18.97 -16.45 -18.87
C ASP A 129 -18.26 -17.18 -17.73
N TYR A 130 -18.54 -16.78 -16.48
CA TYR A 130 -17.99 -17.49 -15.32
C TYR A 130 -18.39 -18.96 -15.33
N LYS A 131 -19.66 -19.29 -15.57
CA LYS A 131 -20.15 -20.67 -15.55
C LYS A 131 -19.68 -21.50 -16.75
N SER A 132 -19.61 -20.91 -17.94
CA SER A 132 -19.30 -21.66 -19.17
C SER A 132 -17.81 -21.69 -19.52
N ILE A 133 -17.01 -20.74 -19.02
CA ILE A 133 -15.60 -20.59 -19.39
C ILE A 133 -14.70 -20.70 -18.15
N THR A 134 -14.86 -19.78 -17.19
CA THR A 134 -13.91 -19.66 -16.08
C THR A 134 -14.01 -20.84 -15.12
N LEU A 135 -15.20 -21.19 -14.64
CA LEU A 135 -15.41 -22.26 -13.68
C LEU A 135 -14.91 -23.62 -14.21
N PRO A 136 -15.21 -24.06 -15.45
CA PRO A 136 -14.63 -25.28 -16.02
C PRO A 136 -13.10 -25.23 -16.07
N TYR A 137 -12.52 -24.10 -16.50
CA TYR A 137 -11.08 -23.92 -16.53
C TYR A 137 -10.45 -24.04 -15.13
N LEU A 138 -11.09 -23.47 -14.12
CA LEU A 138 -10.66 -23.55 -12.73
C LEU A 138 -10.70 -24.97 -12.20
N GLU A 139 -11.78 -25.71 -12.45
CA GLU A 139 -11.92 -27.09 -11.98
C GLU A 139 -10.85 -28.01 -12.57
N GLU A 140 -10.39 -27.74 -13.80
CA GLU A 140 -9.32 -28.48 -14.45
C GLU A 140 -7.91 -28.05 -13.97
N HIS A 141 -7.68 -26.76 -13.74
CA HIS A 141 -6.33 -26.20 -13.57
C HIS A 141 -6.00 -25.74 -12.14
N GLN A 142 -6.93 -25.84 -11.19
CA GLN A 142 -6.73 -25.34 -9.83
C GLN A 142 -5.57 -26.05 -9.11
N PHE A 143 -4.64 -25.25 -8.58
CA PHE A 143 -3.55 -25.74 -7.76
C PHE A 143 -4.04 -26.35 -6.44
N THR A 144 -3.23 -27.26 -5.89
CA THR A 144 -3.54 -27.90 -4.61
C THR A 144 -3.69 -26.88 -3.47
N LEU A 145 -4.78 -27.02 -2.71
CA LEU A 145 -5.06 -26.21 -1.51
C LEU A 145 -4.51 -26.85 -0.23
N LYS A 146 -3.62 -27.84 -0.33
CA LYS A 146 -3.12 -28.61 0.83
C LYS A 146 -2.52 -27.71 1.92
N TRP A 147 -1.82 -26.65 1.53
CA TRP A 147 -1.21 -25.72 2.49
C TRP A 147 -2.27 -24.99 3.34
N ILE A 148 -3.43 -24.66 2.75
CA ILE A 148 -4.55 -24.03 3.46
C ILE A 148 -5.08 -24.97 4.53
N PHE A 149 -5.34 -26.22 4.17
CA PHE A 149 -5.84 -27.20 5.13
C PHE A 149 -4.82 -27.54 6.21
N ASN A 150 -3.53 -27.54 5.88
CA ASN A 150 -2.48 -27.69 6.89
C ASN A 150 -2.49 -26.54 7.91
N LEU A 151 -2.71 -25.29 7.47
CA LEU A 151 -2.87 -24.15 8.38
C LEU A 151 -4.12 -24.30 9.25
N LEU A 152 -5.28 -24.56 8.63
CA LEU A 152 -6.58 -24.69 9.32
C LEU A 152 -6.62 -25.85 10.32
N GLU A 153 -5.82 -26.90 10.09
CA GLU A 153 -5.68 -28.09 10.95
C GLU A 153 -4.47 -28.00 11.90
N HIS A 154 -3.80 -26.84 11.99
CA HIS A 154 -2.63 -26.60 12.84
C HIS A 154 -1.43 -27.53 12.58
N LYS A 155 -1.29 -28.03 11.35
CA LYS A 155 -0.17 -28.88 10.91
C LYS A 155 1.04 -28.07 10.40
N ALA A 156 0.84 -26.81 10.03
CA ALA A 156 1.89 -25.90 9.55
C ALA A 156 1.54 -24.44 9.83
N GLU A 157 2.56 -23.57 9.88
CA GLU A 157 2.43 -22.10 9.96
C GLU A 157 1.61 -21.59 11.17
N VAL A 158 1.56 -22.37 12.25
CA VAL A 158 0.78 -22.08 13.48
C VAL A 158 1.26 -20.81 14.17
N ASP A 159 2.56 -20.52 14.10
CA ASP A 159 3.20 -19.32 14.64
C ASP A 159 2.71 -18.02 13.99
N ARG A 160 2.12 -18.10 12.80
CA ARG A 160 1.58 -16.95 12.06
C ARG A 160 0.13 -16.62 12.41
N ILE A 161 -0.55 -17.47 13.19
CA ILE A 161 -1.95 -17.29 13.55
C ILE A 161 -2.07 -16.15 14.57
N ILE A 162 -3.03 -15.26 14.31
CA ILE A 162 -3.39 -14.12 15.17
C ILE A 162 -4.66 -14.45 15.95
N PHE A 163 -5.64 -15.05 15.28
CA PHE A 163 -6.93 -15.38 15.84
C PHE A 163 -7.47 -16.63 15.15
N ASP A 164 -8.15 -17.48 15.90
CA ASP A 164 -8.75 -18.71 15.40
C ASP A 164 -10.17 -18.90 15.94
N ASP A 165 -11.15 -18.84 15.04
CA ASP A 165 -12.54 -19.22 15.30
C ASP A 165 -12.78 -20.63 14.77
N THR A 166 -13.03 -21.57 15.69
CA THR A 166 -13.12 -23.01 15.41
C THR A 166 -14.46 -23.45 14.84
N ASP A 167 -15.44 -22.54 14.68
CA ASP A 167 -16.73 -22.89 14.09
C ASP A 167 -16.57 -23.42 12.66
N PRO A 168 -17.11 -24.60 12.33
CA PRO A 168 -16.89 -25.23 11.02
C PRO A 168 -17.62 -24.54 9.85
N GLN A 169 -18.64 -23.71 10.12
CA GLN A 169 -19.47 -23.07 9.10
C GLN A 169 -19.18 -21.58 8.96
N ASN A 170 -19.06 -20.86 10.07
CA ASN A 170 -18.92 -19.42 10.17
C ASN A 170 -17.60 -18.99 10.83
N GLY A 171 -16.71 -19.95 11.12
CA GLY A 171 -15.37 -19.71 11.66
C GLY A 171 -14.29 -19.59 10.60
N PHE A 172 -13.15 -19.05 11.01
CA PHE A 172 -12.03 -18.71 10.16
C PHE A 172 -10.75 -18.59 10.98
N VAL A 173 -9.60 -18.69 10.30
CA VAL A 173 -8.28 -18.40 10.87
C VAL A 173 -7.80 -17.07 10.33
N LEU A 174 -7.38 -16.17 11.22
CA LEU A 174 -6.70 -14.93 10.89
C LEU A 174 -5.19 -15.13 11.05
N ALA A 175 -4.42 -14.95 9.98
CA ALA A 175 -2.97 -15.17 10.00
C ALA A 175 -2.21 -14.10 9.20
N LEU A 176 -0.93 -13.91 9.54
CA LEU A 176 -0.02 -13.04 8.79
C LEU A 176 0.06 -13.48 7.33
N ASP A 177 0.06 -12.56 6.36
CA ASP A 177 0.41 -12.87 4.97
C ASP A 177 1.92 -13.14 4.86
N ILE A 178 2.32 -14.04 3.94
CA ILE A 178 3.74 -14.41 3.74
C ILE A 178 4.59 -13.22 3.25
N LYS A 179 3.95 -12.19 2.71
CA LYS A 179 4.57 -10.95 2.23
C LYS A 179 4.90 -9.98 3.37
N TRP A 180 4.46 -10.24 4.60
CA TRP A 180 4.71 -9.37 5.75
C TRP A 180 5.50 -10.09 6.85
N ASP A 181 6.52 -9.41 7.37
CA ASP A 181 7.44 -9.94 8.39
C ASP A 181 6.93 -9.74 9.84
N GLY A 182 5.78 -9.10 10.00
CA GLY A 182 5.18 -8.80 11.31
C GLY A 182 5.85 -7.66 12.08
N LYS A 183 6.82 -6.94 11.49
CA LYS A 183 7.60 -5.90 12.18
C LYS A 183 7.09 -4.50 11.88
N ASN A 184 7.04 -4.11 10.61
CA ASN A 184 6.58 -2.77 10.23
C ASN A 184 5.05 -2.73 10.14
N LEU A 185 4.40 -2.10 11.12
CA LEU A 185 2.95 -1.97 11.17
C LEU A 185 2.37 -1.13 10.02
N GLU A 186 3.15 -0.20 9.44
CA GLU A 186 2.73 0.56 8.27
C GLU A 186 2.51 -0.33 7.04
N ASN A 187 3.11 -1.52 7.04
CA ASN A 187 2.99 -2.54 5.99
C ASN A 187 2.15 -3.74 6.46
N LEU A 188 1.33 -3.59 7.52
CA LEU A 188 0.52 -4.69 8.04
C LEU A 188 -0.27 -5.35 6.91
N TYR A 189 -0.15 -6.68 6.84
CA TYR A 189 -0.87 -7.52 5.89
C TYR A 189 -1.26 -8.83 6.56
N VAL A 190 -2.56 -8.99 6.78
CA VAL A 190 -3.18 -10.14 7.42
C VAL A 190 -4.27 -10.72 6.52
N LEU A 191 -4.46 -12.03 6.58
CA LEU A 191 -5.45 -12.79 5.81
C LEU A 191 -6.42 -13.51 6.76
N ALA A 192 -7.72 -13.37 6.51
CA ALA A 192 -8.74 -14.24 7.10
C ALA A 192 -9.08 -15.37 6.12
N ILE A 193 -8.91 -16.62 6.53
CA ILE A 193 -9.13 -17.82 5.71
C ILE A 193 -10.25 -18.64 6.35
N ILE A 194 -11.34 -18.88 5.63
CA ILE A 194 -12.54 -19.53 6.18
C ILE A 194 -12.30 -21.02 6.45
N ARG A 195 -13.00 -21.60 7.44
CA ARG A 195 -12.97 -23.05 7.68
C ARG A 195 -13.88 -23.82 6.73
N ARG A 196 -15.02 -23.24 6.41
CA ARG A 196 -16.02 -23.82 5.52
C ARG A 196 -15.41 -24.11 4.14
N LYS A 197 -15.60 -25.33 3.65
CA LYS A 197 -15.10 -25.77 2.34
C LYS A 197 -16.11 -25.43 1.24
N GLY A 198 -15.62 -25.31 0.01
CA GLY A 198 -16.47 -25.23 -1.19
C GLY A 198 -16.78 -23.81 -1.69
N ILE A 199 -16.48 -22.76 -0.91
CA ILE A 199 -16.61 -21.37 -1.36
C ILE A 199 -15.28 -20.94 -2.01
N LYS A 200 -15.25 -20.86 -3.33
CA LYS A 200 -14.03 -20.61 -4.13
C LYS A 200 -13.68 -19.14 -4.22
N SER A 201 -14.70 -18.28 -4.37
CA SER A 201 -14.53 -16.83 -4.55
C SER A 201 -15.82 -16.09 -4.20
N ILE A 202 -15.84 -14.77 -4.45
CA ILE A 202 -17.05 -13.95 -4.31
C ILE A 202 -18.22 -14.41 -5.18
N ARG A 203 -17.98 -15.19 -6.25
CA ARG A 203 -19.05 -15.75 -7.11
C ARG A 203 -19.94 -16.77 -6.40
N ASP A 204 -19.40 -17.42 -5.37
CA ASP A 204 -20.12 -18.44 -4.60
C ASP A 204 -20.86 -17.85 -3.39
N LEU A 205 -20.66 -16.56 -3.09
CA LEU A 205 -21.29 -15.91 -1.94
C LEU A 205 -22.77 -15.70 -2.17
N THR A 206 -23.55 -16.03 -1.15
CA THR A 206 -25.00 -15.87 -1.08
C THR A 206 -25.40 -15.16 0.21
N VAL A 207 -26.69 -14.86 0.36
CA VAL A 207 -27.23 -14.30 1.60
C VAL A 207 -26.98 -15.18 2.83
N ASN A 208 -26.86 -16.51 2.64
CA ASN A 208 -26.63 -17.46 3.73
C ASN A 208 -25.21 -17.34 4.32
N ASP A 209 -24.29 -16.69 3.61
CA ASP A 209 -22.90 -16.52 4.04
C ASP A 209 -22.70 -15.23 4.84
N LEU A 210 -23.75 -14.41 5.01
CA LEU A 210 -23.69 -13.16 5.76
C LEU A 210 -23.14 -13.34 7.19
N PRO A 211 -23.56 -14.36 7.99
CA PRO A 211 -23.01 -14.55 9.33
C PRO A 211 -21.50 -14.83 9.34
N LEU A 212 -21.00 -15.60 8.37
CA LEU A 212 -19.57 -15.84 8.18
C LEU A 212 -18.83 -14.53 7.87
N LEU A 213 -19.37 -13.71 6.96
CA LEU A 213 -18.76 -12.43 6.57
C LEU A 213 -18.77 -11.39 7.70
N GLU A 214 -19.85 -11.32 8.47
CA GLU A 214 -19.96 -10.45 9.65
C GLU A 214 -18.97 -10.90 10.73
N ASN A 215 -18.83 -12.20 10.97
CA ASN A 215 -17.83 -12.76 11.88
C ASN A 215 -16.41 -12.40 11.45
N ILE A 216 -16.06 -12.60 10.18
CA ILE A 216 -14.75 -12.22 9.65
C ILE A 216 -14.50 -10.74 9.88
N SER A 217 -15.44 -9.87 9.50
CA SER A 217 -15.27 -8.44 9.67
C SER A 217 -15.05 -8.05 11.13
N GLN A 218 -15.99 -8.39 12.02
CA GLN A 218 -15.95 -7.95 13.41
C GLN A 218 -14.77 -8.54 14.17
N LYS A 219 -14.59 -9.86 14.11
CA LYS A 219 -13.56 -10.56 14.89
C LYS A 219 -12.15 -10.24 14.39
N SER A 220 -11.96 -10.04 13.07
CA SER A 220 -10.65 -9.62 12.56
C SER A 220 -10.25 -8.23 13.01
N TYR A 221 -11.16 -7.25 12.99
CA TYR A 221 -10.85 -5.92 13.49
C TYR A 221 -10.50 -5.94 14.97
N THR A 222 -11.29 -6.64 15.79
CA THR A 222 -11.00 -6.81 17.22
C THR A 222 -9.63 -7.43 17.45
N ALA A 223 -9.33 -8.56 16.78
CA ALA A 223 -8.05 -9.24 16.94
C ALA A 223 -6.84 -8.41 16.48
N ILE A 224 -6.98 -7.64 15.39
CA ILE A 224 -5.93 -6.74 14.91
C ILE A 224 -5.70 -5.59 15.91
N THR A 225 -6.77 -5.00 16.44
CA THR A 225 -6.67 -3.94 17.45
C THR A 225 -6.05 -4.44 18.74
N GLU A 226 -6.47 -5.61 19.24
CA GLU A 226 -5.92 -6.22 20.46
C GLU A 226 -4.43 -6.57 20.33
N LYS A 227 -4.01 -7.12 19.19
CA LYS A 227 -2.62 -7.57 18.99
C LYS A 227 -1.66 -6.45 18.64
N TYR A 228 -2.10 -5.47 17.84
CA TYR A 228 -1.21 -4.46 17.25
C TYR A 228 -1.54 -3.02 17.65
N GLY A 229 -2.65 -2.78 18.37
CA GLY A 229 -3.08 -1.44 18.76
C GLY A 229 -3.55 -0.57 17.58
N ILE A 230 -3.84 -1.18 16.42
CA ILE A 230 -4.24 -0.45 15.22
C ILE A 230 -5.76 -0.30 15.20
N ASP A 231 -6.24 0.93 15.01
CA ASP A 231 -7.67 1.22 14.92
C ASP A 231 -8.26 0.66 13.60
N LYS A 232 -9.50 0.16 13.66
CA LYS A 232 -10.19 -0.43 12.49
C LYS A 232 -10.26 0.51 11.28
N HIS A 233 -10.29 1.83 11.47
CA HIS A 233 -10.34 2.81 10.38
C HIS A 233 -8.99 2.98 9.67
N GLN A 234 -7.91 2.49 10.27
CA GLN A 234 -6.60 2.38 9.63
C GLN A 234 -6.42 1.07 8.87
N ILE A 235 -7.45 0.22 8.83
CA ILE A 235 -7.42 -1.07 8.16
C ILE A 235 -8.41 -1.11 7.00
N ARG A 236 -7.92 -1.54 5.85
CA ARG A 236 -8.70 -1.78 4.64
C ARG A 236 -8.91 -3.29 4.49
N ALA A 237 -10.18 -3.70 4.51
CA ALA A 237 -10.58 -5.09 4.26
C ALA A 237 -11.14 -5.25 2.83
N TYR A 238 -10.77 -6.32 2.11
CA TYR A 238 -11.24 -6.56 0.74
C TYR A 238 -11.04 -8.01 0.26
N PHE A 239 -11.75 -8.37 -0.82
CA PHE A 239 -11.54 -9.60 -1.59
C PHE A 239 -10.73 -9.32 -2.85
N HIS A 240 -9.97 -10.31 -3.29
CA HIS A 240 -9.46 -10.34 -4.67
C HIS A 240 -10.46 -11.03 -5.60
N TYR A 241 -10.57 -10.49 -6.81
CA TYR A 241 -11.20 -11.19 -7.93
C TYR A 241 -10.44 -10.88 -9.23
N GLN A 242 -9.83 -11.86 -9.91
CA GLN A 242 -9.73 -13.27 -9.52
C GLN A 242 -8.79 -13.45 -8.29
N PRO A 243 -9.07 -14.38 -7.37
CA PRO A 243 -8.19 -14.65 -6.24
C PRO A 243 -6.94 -15.44 -6.65
N THR A 244 -5.85 -15.34 -5.89
CA THR A 244 -4.62 -16.11 -6.13
C THR A 244 -4.81 -17.62 -5.86
N PHE A 245 -5.76 -17.97 -4.99
CA PHE A 245 -6.17 -19.34 -4.74
C PHE A 245 -7.69 -19.38 -4.48
N TYR A 246 -8.34 -20.44 -4.95
CA TYR A 246 -9.80 -20.56 -4.94
C TYR A 246 -10.32 -21.24 -3.67
N HIS A 247 -10.08 -20.57 -2.56
CA HIS A 247 -10.69 -20.82 -1.25
C HIS A 247 -10.89 -19.44 -0.61
N LEU A 248 -12.13 -19.10 -0.27
CA LEU A 248 -12.49 -17.73 0.11
C LEU A 248 -11.59 -17.23 1.25
N HIS A 249 -11.04 -16.04 1.04
CA HIS A 249 -10.21 -15.35 2.02
C HIS A 249 -10.38 -13.84 1.89
N VAL A 250 -10.16 -13.13 2.99
CA VAL A 250 -10.27 -11.67 3.08
C VAL A 250 -8.92 -11.10 3.45
N HIS A 251 -8.50 -10.07 2.72
CA HIS A 251 -7.28 -9.32 2.95
C HIS A 251 -7.55 -8.16 3.89
N PHE A 252 -6.74 -8.01 4.93
CA PHE A 252 -6.73 -6.87 5.85
C PHE A 252 -5.35 -6.21 5.77
N ILE A 253 -5.29 -4.99 5.25
CA ILE A 253 -4.04 -4.23 5.12
C ILE A 253 -4.14 -2.89 5.80
N HIS A 254 -3.00 -2.35 6.27
CA HIS A 254 -2.95 -0.97 6.72
C HIS A 254 -3.26 -0.01 5.56
N VAL A 255 -4.02 1.05 5.80
CA VAL A 255 -4.44 2.00 4.74
C VAL A 255 -3.28 2.72 4.05
N SER A 256 -2.14 2.87 4.74
CA SER A 256 -0.92 3.44 4.17
C SER A 256 -0.09 2.45 3.35
N TYR A 257 -0.42 1.15 3.40
CA TYR A 257 0.31 0.13 2.64
C TYR A 257 -0.25 0.02 1.23
N ASP A 258 0.59 0.32 0.23
CA ASP A 258 0.28 0.04 -1.17
C ASP A 258 0.63 -1.42 -1.49
N ALA A 259 -0.23 -2.34 -1.06
CA ALA A 259 0.01 -3.77 -1.22
C ALA A 259 -0.01 -4.16 -2.71
N PRO A 260 0.85 -5.11 -3.14
CA PRO A 260 0.77 -5.67 -4.49
C PRO A 260 -0.63 -6.21 -4.78
N ALA A 261 -1.16 -5.92 -5.97
CA ALA A 261 -2.52 -6.27 -6.40
C ALA A 261 -3.67 -5.60 -5.61
N SER A 262 -3.42 -4.52 -4.87
CA SER A 262 -4.47 -3.74 -4.19
C SER A 262 -5.20 -2.70 -5.06
N GLY A 263 -4.84 -2.62 -6.35
CA GLY A 263 -5.45 -1.73 -7.33
C GLY A 263 -6.94 -2.01 -7.58
N VAL A 264 -7.69 -0.96 -7.92
CA VAL A 264 -9.17 -0.97 -8.02
C VAL A 264 -9.70 -2.08 -8.93
N ALA A 265 -9.00 -2.42 -10.02
CA ALA A 265 -9.40 -3.46 -10.96
C ALA A 265 -9.47 -4.89 -10.37
N MET A 266 -8.83 -5.14 -9.21
CA MET A 266 -8.81 -6.45 -8.54
C MET A 266 -9.62 -6.45 -7.23
N LYS A 267 -10.35 -5.36 -6.95
CA LYS A 267 -10.90 -5.08 -5.62
C LYS A 267 -12.39 -4.74 -5.68
N TYR A 268 -13.16 -5.38 -4.81
CA TYR A 268 -14.51 -4.93 -4.49
C TYR A 268 -14.48 -4.14 -3.17
N MET A 269 -14.59 -2.80 -3.26
CA MET A 269 -14.78 -1.89 -2.11
C MET A 269 -16.22 -1.42 -2.02
N LEU A 270 -16.73 -1.28 -0.79
CA LEU A 270 -18.10 -0.84 -0.48
C LEU A 270 -18.45 0.63 -0.85
N LEU A 271 -17.53 1.44 -1.39
CA LEU A 271 -17.72 2.89 -1.66
C LEU A 271 -17.37 3.34 -3.09
N PHE A 272 -16.94 2.41 -3.94
CA PHE A 272 -16.57 2.68 -5.33
C PHE A 272 -17.49 1.92 -6.26
N CYS A 273 -17.72 2.47 -7.44
CA CYS A 273 -18.54 1.84 -8.46
C CYS A 273 -17.93 0.49 -8.82
N PRO A 274 -18.69 -0.62 -8.70
CA PRO A 274 -18.17 -1.94 -9.01
C PRO A 274 -17.93 -2.12 -10.52
N GLU A 275 -18.54 -1.29 -11.37
CA GLU A 275 -18.42 -1.37 -12.83
C GLU A 275 -17.18 -0.68 -13.39
N CYS A 276 -16.82 0.50 -12.84
CA CYS A 276 -15.73 1.31 -13.41
C CYS A 276 -14.72 1.83 -12.38
N GLY A 277 -14.89 1.49 -11.10
CA GLY A 277 -13.96 1.89 -10.04
C GLY A 277 -14.01 3.37 -9.64
N SER A 278 -14.87 4.17 -10.30
CA SER A 278 -15.08 5.57 -9.96
C SER A 278 -15.77 5.72 -8.60
N SER A 279 -15.52 6.84 -7.91
CA SER A 279 -16.26 7.12 -6.67
C SER A 279 -17.75 7.29 -6.99
N LEU A 280 -18.61 6.62 -6.21
CA LEU A 280 -20.05 6.80 -6.34
C LEU A 280 -20.46 8.16 -5.76
N GLN A 281 -21.37 8.86 -6.44
CA GLN A 281 -22.01 10.09 -5.97
C GLN A 281 -23.37 9.78 -5.35
N VAL A 282 -23.89 10.69 -4.52
CA VAL A 282 -25.24 10.56 -3.97
C VAL A 282 -26.18 11.43 -4.78
N GLU A 283 -27.21 10.83 -5.35
CA GLU A 283 -28.26 11.50 -6.12
C GLU A 283 -29.65 11.15 -5.58
N GLU A 284 -30.63 11.99 -5.88
CA GLU A 284 -32.03 11.73 -5.54
C GLU A 284 -32.65 10.83 -6.62
N GLY A 285 -32.95 9.58 -6.26
CA GLY A 285 -33.65 8.62 -7.12
C GLY A 285 -35.16 8.71 -6.95
N SER A 286 -35.90 7.91 -7.74
CA SER A 286 -37.37 7.99 -7.80
C SER A 286 -38.09 7.79 -6.46
N ASN A 287 -37.50 7.00 -5.54
CA ASN A 287 -38.10 6.63 -4.25
C ASN A 287 -37.20 6.90 -3.03
N CYS A 288 -35.89 7.06 -3.24
CA CYS A 288 -34.91 7.27 -2.18
C CYS A 288 -33.62 7.86 -2.75
N TYR A 289 -32.76 8.38 -1.88
CA TYR A 289 -31.39 8.68 -2.26
C TYR A 289 -30.68 7.40 -2.74
N GLN A 290 -29.85 7.53 -3.77
CA GLN A 290 -29.12 6.43 -4.38
C GLN A 290 -27.67 6.82 -4.62
N PHE A 291 -26.77 5.84 -4.56
CA PHE A 291 -25.42 5.98 -5.06
C PHE A 291 -25.43 5.84 -6.58
N SER A 292 -25.06 6.88 -7.32
CA SER A 292 -24.92 6.89 -8.77
C SER A 292 -23.46 6.90 -9.18
N CYS A 293 -23.15 6.28 -10.32
CA CYS A 293 -21.87 6.47 -10.98
C CYS A 293 -21.98 7.54 -12.06
N HIS A 294 -21.03 8.48 -12.11
CA HIS A 294 -20.98 9.48 -13.18
C HIS A 294 -20.41 8.93 -14.50
N ASN A 295 -19.63 7.86 -14.43
CA ASN A 295 -18.92 7.28 -15.58
C ASN A 295 -19.64 6.06 -16.19
N CYS A 296 -20.70 5.54 -15.56
CA CYS A 296 -21.47 4.42 -16.08
C CYS A 296 -22.91 4.39 -15.51
N PRO A 297 -23.81 3.54 -16.03
CA PRO A 297 -25.22 3.50 -15.61
C PRO A 297 -25.47 2.90 -14.22
N TYR A 298 -24.43 2.58 -13.45
CA TYR A 298 -24.56 1.92 -12.15
C TYR A 298 -25.27 2.83 -11.14
N VAL A 299 -26.31 2.28 -10.51
CA VAL A 299 -27.07 2.93 -9.42
C VAL A 299 -27.37 1.93 -8.30
N GLN A 300 -27.20 2.36 -7.04
CA GLN A 300 -27.48 1.55 -5.86
C GLN A 300 -28.34 2.35 -4.85
N PRO A 301 -29.57 1.91 -4.55
CA PRO A 301 -30.45 2.57 -3.57
C PRO A 301 -29.88 2.60 -2.15
N ILE A 302 -30.01 3.73 -1.45
CA ILE A 302 -29.62 3.89 -0.04
C ILE A 302 -30.81 3.48 0.83
N THR A 303 -30.79 2.25 1.32
CA THR A 303 -31.90 1.66 2.11
C THR A 303 -31.73 1.80 3.62
N LYS A 304 -30.56 2.23 4.10
CA LYS A 304 -30.23 2.43 5.51
C LYS A 304 -29.53 3.77 5.72
N LEU A 305 -29.71 4.38 6.88
CA LEU A 305 -29.02 5.62 7.25
C LEU A 305 -27.50 5.37 7.34
N ILE A 306 -26.72 5.98 6.45
CA ILE A 306 -25.27 5.93 6.46
C ILE A 306 -24.77 7.28 7.01
N LYS A 307 -24.17 7.27 8.21
CA LYS A 307 -23.62 8.47 8.84
C LYS A 307 -22.20 8.19 9.32
N SER A 308 -21.26 8.95 8.80
CA SER A 308 -19.90 9.04 9.33
C SER A 308 -19.61 10.50 9.63
N ARG A 309 -19.09 10.80 10.82
CA ARG A 309 -18.57 12.14 11.15
C ARG A 309 -17.08 12.04 11.30
N HIS A 310 -16.38 12.64 10.35
CA HIS A 310 -14.94 12.80 10.41
C HIS A 310 -14.65 14.29 10.51
N TYR A 311 -13.98 14.71 11.58
CA TYR A 311 -13.46 16.07 11.69
C TYR A 311 -12.06 16.06 11.09
N PRO A 312 -11.85 16.61 9.89
CA PRO A 312 -10.51 16.71 9.34
C PRO A 312 -9.66 17.52 10.31
N LYS A 313 -8.44 17.04 10.60
CA LYS A 313 -7.40 17.93 11.12
C LYS A 313 -7.16 18.96 10.01
N LEU A 314 -7.57 20.19 10.25
CA LEU A 314 -7.14 21.30 9.40
C LEU A 314 -5.61 21.32 9.46
N LYS A 315 -4.96 21.41 8.31
CA LYS A 315 -3.51 21.71 8.28
C LYS A 315 -3.30 22.98 9.09
N ASP A 316 -2.29 22.97 9.94
CA ASP A 316 -1.99 24.15 10.73
C ASP A 316 -1.64 25.29 9.77
N LEU A 317 -2.26 26.46 9.97
CA LEU A 317 -2.01 27.63 9.12
C LEU A 317 -0.52 28.02 9.22
N ASP A 318 0.13 27.69 10.34
CA ASP A 318 1.56 27.90 10.59
C ASP A 318 2.47 27.02 9.73
N GLU A 319 2.04 25.84 9.29
CA GLU A 319 2.82 25.01 8.35
C GLU A 319 2.76 25.57 6.91
N VAL A 320 1.72 26.34 6.58
CA VAL A 320 1.49 26.88 5.23
C VAL A 320 2.02 28.30 5.07
N LEU A 321 1.87 29.13 6.11
CA LEU A 321 2.25 30.55 6.10
C LEU A 321 3.54 30.83 6.89
N GLY A 322 4.16 29.78 7.43
CA GLY A 322 5.30 29.85 8.33
C GLY A 322 4.95 30.33 9.74
N GLY A 323 5.84 30.00 10.68
CA GLY A 323 5.76 30.43 12.07
C GLY A 323 5.98 31.94 12.25
N PRO A 324 6.10 32.44 13.49
CA PRO A 324 6.22 33.87 13.79
C PRO A 324 7.30 34.62 12.99
N GLY A 325 8.41 33.95 12.69
CA GLY A 325 9.54 34.50 11.92
C GLY A 325 9.27 34.71 10.43
N ALA A 326 8.28 34.03 9.83
CA ALA A 326 7.95 34.19 8.41
C ALA A 326 7.36 35.57 8.07
N TRP A 327 6.91 36.31 9.10
CA TRP A 327 6.30 37.62 8.97
C TRP A 327 7.25 38.77 9.33
N GLU A 328 8.47 38.47 9.80
CA GLU A 328 9.44 39.51 10.22
C GLU A 328 9.87 40.41 9.05
N ASN A 329 9.85 39.88 7.82
CA ASN A 329 10.18 40.60 6.60
C ASN A 329 8.95 40.90 5.71
N ALA A 330 7.73 40.64 6.21
CA ALA A 330 6.52 40.86 5.44
C ALA A 330 6.25 42.38 5.27
N GLN A 331 5.73 42.77 4.11
CA GLN A 331 5.38 44.16 3.84
C GLN A 331 4.18 44.59 4.70
N ILE A 332 4.12 45.87 5.08
CA ILE A 332 3.02 46.43 5.87
C ILE A 332 2.07 47.18 4.94
N THR A 333 0.77 47.01 5.14
CA THR A 333 -0.31 47.74 4.50
C THR A 333 -1.28 48.32 5.53
N ASP A 334 -2.13 49.26 5.12
CA ASP A 334 -3.15 49.91 5.95
C ASP A 334 -4.48 49.13 6.02
N GLU A 335 -4.45 47.82 5.75
CA GLU A 335 -5.61 46.94 5.83
C GLU A 335 -6.06 46.74 7.28
N ARG A 336 -7.38 46.86 7.51
CA ARG A 336 -7.93 46.91 8.87
C ARG A 336 -8.18 45.50 9.42
N CYS A 337 -7.61 45.19 10.58
CA CYS A 337 -7.77 43.87 11.19
C CYS A 337 -9.24 43.60 11.56
N PRO A 338 -9.86 42.49 11.10
CA PRO A 338 -11.25 42.18 11.40
C PRO A 338 -11.50 41.80 12.87
N ARG A 339 -10.45 41.47 13.64
CA ARG A 339 -10.56 41.10 15.05
C ARG A 339 -10.41 42.28 16.01
N CYS A 340 -9.36 43.09 15.88
CA CYS A 340 -9.06 44.18 16.81
C CYS A 340 -9.26 45.58 16.22
N ALA A 341 -9.68 45.65 14.94
CA ALA A 341 -9.91 46.90 14.21
C ALA A 341 -8.67 47.81 14.07
N GLY A 342 -7.47 47.30 14.34
CA GLY A 342 -6.20 48.00 14.13
C GLY A 342 -5.97 48.35 12.67
N SER A 343 -5.29 49.46 12.41
CA SER A 343 -5.18 50.10 11.09
C SER A 343 -4.03 49.58 10.22
N ARG A 344 -3.26 48.59 10.67
CA ARG A 344 -2.12 48.05 9.94
C ARG A 344 -2.08 46.53 9.99
N ALA A 345 -1.71 45.95 8.87
CA ALA A 345 -1.49 44.52 8.71
C ALA A 345 -0.19 44.28 7.95
N TYR A 346 0.55 43.25 8.36
CA TYR A 346 1.54 42.64 7.48
C TYR A 346 0.78 41.88 6.38
N PHE A 347 1.27 41.90 5.14
CA PHE A 347 0.71 41.13 4.05
C PHE A 347 1.77 40.33 3.30
N MET A 348 1.35 39.21 2.72
CA MET A 348 2.14 38.36 1.85
C MET A 348 1.25 37.84 0.73
N GLN A 349 1.78 37.79 -0.48
CA GLN A 349 1.08 37.24 -1.64
C GLN A 349 1.61 35.84 -1.91
N LEU A 350 0.71 34.85 -1.96
CA LEU A 350 1.07 33.47 -2.29
C LEU A 350 0.25 33.00 -3.48
N GLN A 351 0.92 32.32 -4.41
CA GLN A 351 0.25 31.65 -5.52
C GLN A 351 -0.36 30.34 -5.03
N THR A 352 -1.64 30.38 -4.67
CA THR A 352 -2.37 29.19 -4.17
C THR A 352 -3.13 28.44 -5.28
N ARG A 353 -3.11 28.97 -6.51
CA ARG A 353 -3.89 28.48 -7.67
C ARG A 353 -3.08 28.50 -8.98
N SER A 354 -3.72 28.13 -10.08
CA SER A 354 -3.11 28.11 -11.43
C SER A 354 -2.46 29.45 -11.78
N ALA A 355 -1.38 29.46 -12.57
CA ALA A 355 -0.61 30.67 -12.90
C ALA A 355 -1.44 31.75 -13.63
N ASP A 356 -2.57 31.36 -14.22
CA ASP A 356 -3.51 32.24 -14.92
C ASP A 356 -4.48 32.95 -13.95
N GLU A 357 -4.47 32.61 -12.66
CA GLU A 357 -5.27 33.23 -11.60
C GLU A 357 -4.43 34.17 -10.72
N PRO A 358 -5.02 35.28 -10.22
CA PRO A 358 -4.33 36.22 -9.34
C PRO A 358 -3.91 35.58 -8.01
N MET A 359 -2.79 36.07 -7.45
CA MET A 359 -2.26 35.61 -6.17
C MET A 359 -3.24 35.87 -5.03
N THR A 360 -3.27 34.96 -4.05
CA THR A 360 -4.04 35.14 -2.80
C THR A 360 -3.26 36.01 -1.84
N ILE A 361 -3.91 37.00 -1.23
CA ILE A 361 -3.27 37.90 -0.25
C ILE A 361 -3.59 37.39 1.14
N PHE A 362 -2.55 37.16 1.93
CA PHE A 362 -2.66 36.80 3.34
C PHE A 362 -2.24 37.98 4.19
N TYR A 363 -3.03 38.27 5.22
CA TYR A 363 -2.79 39.35 6.15
C TYR A 363 -2.53 38.79 7.56
N ARG A 364 -1.69 39.49 8.32
CA ARG A 364 -1.50 39.31 9.76
C ARG A 364 -1.54 40.66 10.45
N CYS A 365 -2.34 40.77 11.51
CA CYS A 365 -2.44 42.01 12.28
C CYS A 365 -1.07 42.46 12.80
N ALA A 366 -0.74 43.74 12.59
CA ALA A 366 0.54 44.30 13.04
C ALA A 366 0.63 44.45 14.57
N ASN A 367 -0.51 44.41 15.28
CA ASN A 367 -0.54 44.33 16.74
C ASN A 367 -0.09 42.92 17.18
N SER A 368 1.07 42.84 17.84
CA SER A 368 1.66 41.61 18.35
C SER A 368 0.77 40.85 19.33
N GLU A 369 -0.06 41.55 20.11
CA GLU A 369 -1.03 40.92 21.04
C GLU A 369 -2.22 40.30 20.30
N CYS A 370 -2.59 40.85 19.15
CA CYS A 370 -3.71 40.34 18.36
C CYS A 370 -3.25 39.21 17.42
N ALA A 371 -2.20 39.48 16.63
CA ALA A 371 -1.58 38.58 15.65
C ALA A 371 -2.56 37.81 14.73
N HIS A 372 -3.80 38.29 14.61
CA HIS A 372 -4.85 37.59 13.88
C HIS A 372 -4.50 37.53 12.39
N ARG A 373 -4.69 36.36 11.79
CA ARG A 373 -4.39 36.12 10.37
C ARG A 373 -5.69 35.95 9.60
N TRP A 374 -5.78 36.57 8.43
CA TRP A 374 -6.92 36.45 7.51
C TRP A 374 -6.43 36.49 6.06
N LYS A 375 -7.32 36.25 5.10
CA LYS A 375 -6.99 36.26 3.68
C LYS A 375 -8.07 36.99 2.89
N GLU A 376 -7.69 37.46 1.71
CA GLU A 376 -8.56 38.06 0.69
C GLU A 376 -8.44 37.28 -0.63
#